data_AF-A0AAV0VUI2-F1
#
_entry.id   AF-A0AAV0VUI2-F1
#
_cell.length_a   1.000
_cell.length_b   1.000
_cell.length_c   1.000
_cell.angle_alpha   90.00
_cell.angle_beta   90.00
_cell.angle_gamma   90.00
#
_symmetry.space_group_name_H-M   'P 1'
#
loop_
_entity.id
_entity.type
_entity.pdbx_description
1 polymer ?
#
loop_
_entity_poly.entity_id
_entity_poly.type
_entity_poly.pdbx_seq_one_letter_code
_entity_poly.pdbx_strand_id
1 'polypeptide(L)'
;MIIYYIIKRVCNEFKLITPLKALYCAIVRSILEFSVIIWNPHNTSNMNQLERVQRKFLSFAAYLLNIEHRPHDYDPVIGRLGLQSLADRRININKVFLVKLINGSIDCPELLSKVNFKIPCVQVRSSYPFSIPMCTTNYSRNKPLNRMMRIANEDPSFSF
;
A
#
# COMPACT_ATOMS: atom_id res chain seq x y z
N MET A 1 -3.28 5.83 -19.30
CA MET A 1 -4.26 6.79 -19.88
C MET A 1 -5.58 6.09 -20.26
N ILE A 2 -5.51 4.91 -20.90
CA ILE A 2 -6.68 4.13 -21.34
C ILE A 2 -7.61 3.72 -20.19
N ILE A 3 -7.06 3.21 -19.08
CA ILE A 3 -7.85 2.73 -17.93
C ILE A 3 -8.71 3.84 -17.31
N TYR A 4 -8.13 5.04 -17.14
CA TYR A 4 -8.87 6.19 -16.61
C TYR A 4 -10.01 6.61 -17.55
N TYR A 5 -9.79 6.56 -18.87
CA TYR A 5 -10.81 6.87 -19.85
C TYR A 5 -11.98 5.88 -19.81
N ILE A 6 -11.69 4.57 -19.68
CA ILE A 6 -12.71 3.53 -19.52
C ILE A 6 -13.55 3.80 -18.27
N ILE A 7 -12.91 4.10 -17.14
CA ILE A 7 -13.60 4.40 -15.88
C ILE A 7 -14.49 5.63 -16.04
N LYS A 8 -13.99 6.72 -16.64
CA LYS A 8 -14.79 7.92 -16.83
C LYS A 8 -16.05 7.65 -17.67
N ARG A 9 -15.90 6.85 -18.73
CA ARG A 9 -17.02 6.49 -19.61
C ARG A 9 -18.06 5.62 -18.90
N VAL A 10 -17.61 4.58 -18.20
CA VAL A 10 -18.51 3.63 -17.50
C VAL A 10 -19.15 4.29 -16.28
N CYS A 11 -18.40 5.08 -15.52
CA CYS A 11 -18.89 5.69 -14.28
C CYS A 11 -19.82 6.88 -14.47
N ASN A 12 -19.81 7.54 -15.63
CA ASN A 12 -20.69 8.69 -15.87
C ASN A 12 -22.19 8.33 -15.70
N GLU A 13 -22.57 7.07 -15.86
CA GLU A 13 -23.94 6.61 -15.68
C GLU A 13 -24.28 6.25 -14.21
N PHE A 14 -23.27 6.04 -13.37
CA PHE A 14 -23.46 5.58 -12.00
C PHE A 14 -23.35 6.74 -10.99
N LYS A 15 -24.49 7.21 -10.48
CA LYS A 15 -24.54 8.23 -9.41
C LYS A 15 -24.41 7.67 -7.99
N LEU A 16 -24.06 6.40 -7.85
CA LEU A 16 -24.01 5.70 -6.56
C LEU A 16 -22.57 5.42 -6.12
N ILE A 17 -22.31 5.57 -4.83
CA ILE A 17 -20.98 5.37 -4.22
C ILE A 17 -20.50 3.90 -4.37
N THR A 18 -21.38 2.94 -4.13
CA THR A 18 -21.05 1.51 -4.11
C THR A 18 -20.50 0.97 -5.44
N PRO A 19 -21.18 1.15 -6.59
CA PRO A 19 -20.64 0.69 -7.88
C PRO A 19 -19.37 1.44 -8.28
N LEU A 20 -19.28 2.75 -7.96
CA LEU A 20 -18.10 3.55 -8.26
C LEU A 20 -16.86 3.02 -7.52
N LYS A 21 -17.02 2.71 -6.24
CA LYS A 21 -15.99 2.06 -5.41
C LYS A 21 -15.62 0.69 -5.96
N ALA A 22 -16.62 -0.15 -6.27
CA ALA A 22 -16.39 -1.50 -6.77
C ALA A 22 -15.58 -1.50 -8.07
N LEU A 23 -15.93 -0.63 -9.02
CA LEU A 23 -15.23 -0.52 -10.29
C LEU A 23 -13.77 -0.05 -10.11
N TYR A 24 -13.56 0.95 -9.24
CA TYR A 24 -12.22 1.41 -8.92
C TYR A 24 -11.36 0.29 -8.31
N CYS A 25 -11.94 -0.47 -7.37
CA CYS A 25 -11.27 -1.61 -6.74
C CYS A 25 -10.95 -2.72 -7.76
N ALA A 26 -11.87 -3.01 -8.66
CA ALA A 26 -11.73 -4.08 -9.64
C ALA A 26 -10.67 -3.77 -10.71
N ILE A 27 -10.57 -2.51 -11.15
CA ILE A 27 -9.74 -2.13 -12.31
C ILE A 27 -8.46 -1.41 -11.89
N VAL A 28 -8.58 -0.25 -11.22
CA VAL A 28 -7.40 0.56 -10.90
C VAL A 28 -6.60 -0.10 -9.80
N ARG A 29 -7.29 -0.47 -8.72
CA ARG A 29 -6.64 -0.97 -7.52
C ARG A 29 -5.98 -2.33 -7.77
N SER A 30 -6.64 -3.24 -8.47
CA SER A 30 -6.05 -4.54 -8.84
C SER A 30 -4.70 -4.38 -9.57
N ILE A 31 -4.63 -3.47 -10.54
CA ILE A 31 -3.40 -3.20 -11.31
C ILE A 31 -2.32 -2.56 -10.43
N LEU A 32 -2.70 -1.60 -9.59
CA LEU A 32 -1.75 -0.91 -8.71
C LEU A 32 -1.27 -1.77 -7.54
N GLU A 33 -1.99 -2.83 -7.17
CA GLU A 33 -1.67 -3.65 -6.00
C GLU A 33 -1.02 -5.00 -6.34
N PHE A 34 -1.22 -5.51 -7.57
CA PHE A 34 -0.82 -6.86 -7.99
C PHE A 34 0.63 -7.25 -7.65
N SER A 35 1.58 -6.30 -7.72
CA SER A 35 3.00 -6.61 -7.54
C SER A 35 3.74 -5.61 -6.63
N VAL A 36 3.01 -4.95 -5.72
CA VAL A 36 3.55 -3.95 -4.78
C VAL A 36 4.77 -4.45 -4.00
N ILE A 37 4.82 -5.74 -3.65
CA ILE A 37 5.96 -6.32 -2.91
C ILE A 37 7.26 -6.15 -3.71
N ILE A 38 7.22 -6.28 -5.04
CA ILE A 38 8.39 -6.26 -5.91
C ILE A 38 8.78 -4.83 -6.29
N TRP A 39 7.87 -4.06 -6.90
CA TRP A 39 8.22 -2.81 -7.56
C TRP A 39 7.99 -1.54 -6.74
N ASN A 40 7.47 -1.63 -5.50
CA ASN A 40 7.04 -0.45 -4.75
C ASN A 40 8.18 0.62 -4.67
N PRO A 41 7.96 1.80 -5.25
CA PRO A 41 8.99 2.81 -5.41
C PRO A 41 9.33 3.45 -4.06
N HIS A 42 10.59 3.81 -3.88
CA HIS A 42 11.08 4.49 -2.69
C HIS A 42 11.32 6.00 -2.91
N ASN A 43 11.29 6.45 -4.16
CA ASN A 43 11.46 7.86 -4.50
C ASN A 43 10.14 8.61 -4.30
N THR A 44 10.19 9.75 -3.61
CA THR A 44 9.03 10.61 -3.35
C THR A 44 8.30 11.01 -4.63
N SER A 45 9.03 11.33 -5.71
CA SER A 45 8.45 11.65 -7.02
C SER A 45 7.61 10.49 -7.58
N ASN A 46 8.14 9.27 -7.56
CA ASN A 46 7.46 8.08 -8.09
C ASN A 46 6.27 7.70 -7.20
N MET A 47 6.40 7.81 -5.88
CA MET A 47 5.28 7.62 -4.95
C MET A 47 4.16 8.62 -5.24
N ASN A 48 4.50 9.90 -5.43
CA ASN A 48 3.54 10.94 -5.78
C ASN A 48 2.88 10.68 -7.14
N GLN A 49 3.58 10.11 -8.11
CA GLN A 49 3.00 9.71 -9.39
C GLN A 49 1.94 8.60 -9.22
N LEU A 50 2.16 7.63 -8.34
CA LEU A 50 1.15 6.62 -8.02
C LEU A 50 -0.06 7.23 -7.31
N GLU A 51 0.17 8.07 -6.30
CA GLU A 51 -0.92 8.75 -5.59
C GLU A 51 -1.73 9.64 -6.52
N ARG A 52 -1.11 10.26 -7.54
CA ARG A 52 -1.83 11.02 -8.59
C ARG A 52 -2.84 10.17 -9.35
N VAL A 53 -2.63 8.86 -9.51
CA VAL A 53 -3.61 7.97 -10.15
C VAL A 53 -4.88 7.88 -9.30
N GLN A 54 -4.73 7.66 -7.99
CA GLN A 54 -5.87 7.67 -7.07
C GLN A 54 -6.51 9.07 -6.99
N ARG A 55 -5.73 10.14 -6.87
CA ARG A 55 -6.25 11.51 -6.79
C ARG A 55 -7.07 11.91 -8.03
N LYS A 56 -6.65 11.49 -9.22
CA LYS A 56 -7.45 11.70 -10.45
C LYS A 56 -8.81 11.02 -10.38
N PHE A 57 -8.85 9.79 -9.86
CA PHE A 57 -10.11 9.09 -9.64
C PHE A 57 -10.96 9.78 -8.56
N LEU A 58 -10.37 10.20 -7.45
CA LEU A 58 -11.08 10.89 -6.37
C LEU A 58 -11.65 12.23 -6.83
N SER A 59 -10.90 13.01 -7.61
CA SER A 59 -11.39 14.25 -8.22
C SER A 59 -12.61 13.99 -9.12
N PHE A 60 -12.55 12.95 -9.94
CA PHE A 60 -13.69 12.54 -10.77
C PHE A 60 -14.89 12.08 -9.93
N ALA A 61 -14.65 11.28 -8.88
CA ALA A 61 -15.70 10.83 -7.98
C ALA A 61 -16.36 11.97 -7.21
N ALA A 62 -15.57 12.96 -6.77
CA ALA A 62 -16.06 14.15 -6.09
C ALA A 62 -16.99 14.99 -6.99
N TYR A 63 -16.60 15.16 -8.26
CA TYR A 63 -17.44 15.81 -9.26
C TYR A 63 -18.77 15.08 -9.47
N LEU A 64 -18.73 13.76 -9.61
CA LEU A 64 -19.91 12.95 -9.89
C LEU A 64 -20.89 12.88 -8.71
N LEU A 65 -20.35 12.81 -7.49
CA LEU A 65 -21.12 12.71 -6.24
C LEU A 65 -21.42 14.06 -5.60
N ASN A 66 -21.01 15.16 -6.24
CA ASN A 66 -21.14 16.53 -5.75
C ASN A 66 -20.60 16.71 -4.31
N ILE A 67 -19.39 16.20 -4.07
CA ILE A 67 -18.71 16.31 -2.77
C ILE A 67 -17.79 17.54 -2.79
N GLU A 68 -18.11 18.50 -1.93
CA GLU A 68 -17.24 19.65 -1.71
C GLU A 68 -15.94 19.23 -1.05
N HIS A 69 -14.83 19.69 -1.62
CA HIS A 69 -13.50 19.47 -1.08
C HIS A 69 -12.59 20.60 -1.53
N ARG A 70 -11.55 20.89 -0.74
CA ARG A 70 -10.55 21.90 -1.13
C ARG A 70 -9.66 21.35 -2.24
N PRO A 71 -9.09 22.22 -3.12
CA PRO A 71 -8.11 21.78 -4.08
C PRO A 71 -6.98 21.00 -3.41
N HIS A 72 -6.68 19.82 -3.93
CA HIS A 72 -5.64 18.89 -3.43
C HIS A 72 -5.89 18.22 -2.08
N ASP A 73 -6.99 18.52 -1.41
CA ASP A 73 -7.44 17.81 -0.21
C ASP A 73 -8.56 16.84 -0.59
N TYR A 74 -8.25 15.55 -0.64
CA TYR A 74 -9.19 14.50 -1.04
C TYR A 74 -9.60 13.59 0.12
N ASP A 75 -9.19 13.91 1.35
CA ASP A 75 -9.56 13.16 2.55
C ASP A 75 -11.09 13.04 2.75
N PRO A 76 -11.91 14.09 2.54
CA PRO A 76 -13.38 13.95 2.66
C PRO A 76 -13.95 12.98 1.63
N VAL A 77 -13.39 12.96 0.42
CA VAL A 77 -13.83 12.07 -0.68
C VAL A 77 -13.43 10.62 -0.37
N ILE A 78 -12.21 10.41 0.13
CA ILE A 78 -11.71 9.11 0.56
C ILE A 78 -12.60 8.55 1.68
N GLY A 79 -12.92 9.37 2.68
CA GLY A 79 -13.82 9.01 3.77
C GLY A 79 -15.21 8.63 3.28
N ARG A 80 -15.80 9.43 2.38
CA ARG A 80 -17.14 9.16 1.83
C ARG A 80 -17.22 7.88 1.00
N LEU A 81 -16.16 7.54 0.28
CA LEU A 81 -16.04 6.29 -0.48
C LEU A 81 -15.60 5.10 0.40
N GLY A 82 -15.19 5.35 1.65
CA GLY A 82 -14.58 4.35 2.53
C GLY A 82 -13.33 3.72 1.90
N LEU A 83 -12.47 4.54 1.31
CA LEU A 83 -11.18 4.13 0.77
C LEU A 83 -10.06 4.46 1.77
N GLN A 84 -8.87 3.93 1.50
CA GLN A 84 -7.63 4.31 2.17
C GLN A 84 -6.68 4.91 1.12
N SER A 85 -5.65 5.63 1.56
CA SER A 85 -4.60 6.06 0.66
C SER A 85 -3.88 4.84 0.06
N LEU A 86 -3.38 4.97 -1.17
CA LEU A 86 -2.60 3.90 -1.78
C LEU A 86 -1.30 3.66 -0.97
N ALA A 87 -0.74 4.68 -0.34
CA ALA A 87 0.44 4.56 0.53
C ALA A 87 0.19 3.61 1.71
N ASP A 88 -0.87 3.83 2.48
CA ASP A 88 -1.24 2.99 3.63
C ASP A 88 -1.52 1.56 3.20
N ARG A 89 -2.18 1.40 2.05
CA ARG A 89 -2.48 0.08 1.50
C ARG A 89 -1.22 -0.66 1.07
N ARG A 90 -0.25 0.01 0.45
CA ARG A 90 1.04 -0.61 0.11
C ARG A 90 1.78 -1.06 1.36
N ILE A 91 1.77 -0.25 2.42
CA ILE A 91 2.34 -0.63 3.73
C ILE A 91 1.63 -1.88 4.27
N ASN A 92 0.30 -1.91 4.25
CA ASN A 92 -0.47 -3.06 4.71
C ASN A 92 -0.18 -4.34 3.90
N ILE A 93 -0.08 -4.25 2.58
CA ILE A 93 0.26 -5.39 1.72
C ILE A 93 1.64 -5.97 2.10
N ASN A 94 2.62 -5.10 2.37
CA ASN A 94 3.95 -5.53 2.82
C ASN A 94 3.88 -6.28 4.16
N LYS A 95 3.07 -5.79 5.11
CA LYS A 95 2.86 -6.45 6.42
C LYS A 95 2.17 -7.80 6.27
N VAL A 96 1.04 -7.84 5.55
CA VAL A 96 0.26 -9.06 5.33
C VAL A 96 1.10 -10.13 4.63
N PHE A 97 1.89 -9.75 3.63
CA PHE A 97 2.79 -10.69 2.97
C PHE A 97 3.82 -11.27 3.95
N LEU A 98 4.44 -10.42 4.77
CA LEU A 98 5.44 -10.86 5.76
C LEU A 98 4.84 -11.82 6.79
N VAL A 99 3.65 -11.51 7.34
CA VAL A 99 2.95 -12.41 8.28
C VAL A 99 2.61 -13.74 7.61
N LYS A 100 2.09 -13.71 6.38
CA LYS A 100 1.78 -14.94 5.63
C LYS A 100 3.01 -15.79 5.34
N LEU A 101 4.17 -15.17 5.11
CA LEU A 101 5.44 -15.87 4.92
C LEU A 101 5.90 -16.53 6.23
N ILE A 102 5.72 -15.88 7.37
CA ILE A 102 6.15 -16.39 8.68
C ILE A 102 5.21 -17.50 9.16
N ASN A 103 3.90 -17.34 8.98
CA ASN A 103 2.89 -18.29 9.41
C ASN A 103 2.74 -19.49 8.45
N GLY A 104 3.59 -19.60 7.42
CA GLY A 104 3.59 -20.71 6.47
C GLY A 104 2.41 -20.73 5.49
N SER A 105 1.57 -19.68 5.45
CA SER A 105 0.54 -19.53 4.41
C SER A 105 1.16 -19.33 3.01
N ILE A 106 2.39 -18.82 2.96
CA ILE A 106 3.23 -18.80 1.77
C ILE A 106 4.40 -19.74 2.04
N ASP A 107 4.36 -20.92 1.44
CA ASP A 107 5.42 -21.92 1.59
C ASP A 107 6.59 -21.58 0.67
N CYS A 108 7.57 -20.85 1.21
CA CYS A 108 8.80 -20.51 0.51
C CYS A 108 9.98 -20.47 1.51
N PRO A 109 10.56 -21.63 1.86
CA PRO A 109 11.62 -21.73 2.86
C PRO A 109 12.88 -20.95 2.45
N GLU A 110 13.17 -20.86 1.15
CA GLU A 110 14.29 -20.06 0.62
C GLU A 110 14.14 -18.55 0.85
N LEU A 111 12.90 -18.06 0.86
CA LEU A 111 12.61 -16.65 1.13
C LEU A 111 12.58 -16.40 2.64
N LEU A 112 11.99 -17.32 3.40
CA LEU A 112 11.93 -17.25 4.86
C LEU A 112 13.34 -17.30 5.49
N SER A 113 14.24 -18.11 4.95
CA SER A 113 15.64 -18.19 5.44
C SER A 113 16.42 -16.88 5.29
N LYS A 114 15.96 -15.97 4.43
CA LYS A 114 16.54 -14.63 4.25
C LYS A 114 15.92 -13.57 5.18
N VAL A 115 14.91 -13.94 5.97
CA VAL A 115 14.32 -13.05 6.97
C VAL A 115 15.18 -13.09 8.23
N ASN A 116 15.67 -11.93 8.64
CA ASN A 116 16.55 -11.81 9.79
C ASN A 116 15.72 -11.59 11.06
N PHE A 117 15.42 -12.66 11.80
CA PHE A 117 14.76 -12.53 13.10
C PHE A 117 15.72 -11.99 14.15
N LYS A 118 15.23 -11.06 14.98
CA LYS A 118 15.94 -10.62 16.16
C LYS A 118 15.39 -11.35 17.37
N ILE A 119 16.24 -12.13 18.02
CA ILE A 119 15.90 -12.83 19.27
C ILE A 119 16.52 -12.03 20.41
N PRO A 120 15.72 -11.35 21.27
CA PRO A 120 16.25 -10.62 22.40
C PRO A 120 16.79 -11.59 23.46
N CYS A 121 18.06 -11.46 23.83
CA CYS A 121 18.60 -12.22 24.97
C CYS A 121 18.20 -11.62 26.33
N VAL A 122 17.76 -10.36 26.35
CA VAL A 122 17.37 -9.62 27.54
C VAL A 122 16.08 -8.84 27.25
N GLN A 123 15.21 -8.73 28.26
CA GLN A 123 13.95 -8.00 28.16
C GLN A 123 14.21 -6.48 28.08
N VAL A 124 14.16 -5.94 26.86
CA VAL A 124 14.29 -4.50 26.60
C VAL A 124 12.92 -3.84 26.48
N ARG A 125 12.83 -2.57 26.91
CA ARG A 125 11.60 -1.75 26.83
C ARG A 125 11.11 -1.52 25.39
N SER A 126 11.99 -1.67 24.40
CA SER A 126 11.67 -1.63 22.98
C SER A 126 12.22 -2.91 22.36
N SER A 127 11.32 -3.85 22.06
CA SER A 127 11.63 -5.06 21.30
C SER A 127 11.10 -4.88 19.90
N TYR A 128 11.95 -5.13 18.90
CA TYR A 128 11.58 -5.16 17.50
C TYR A 128 11.88 -6.55 16.94
N PRO A 129 10.96 -7.12 16.12
CA PRO A 129 11.01 -8.52 15.70
C PRO A 129 12.15 -8.84 14.72
N PHE A 130 12.64 -7.87 13.95
CA PHE A 130 13.58 -8.13 12.84
C PHE A 130 14.89 -7.35 12.94
N SER A 131 16.00 -7.96 12.53
CA SER A 131 17.30 -7.33 12.38
C SER A 131 17.49 -6.78 10.96
N ILE A 132 17.55 -5.47 10.79
CA ILE A 132 17.70 -4.84 9.48
C ILE A 132 19.20 -4.76 9.12
N PRO A 133 19.64 -5.35 8.00
CA PRO A 133 21.05 -5.31 7.61
C PRO A 133 21.49 -3.87 7.26
N MET A 134 22.72 -3.52 7.62
CA MET A 134 23.29 -2.24 7.24
C MET A 134 23.47 -2.18 5.72
N CYS A 135 22.92 -1.16 5.08
CA CYS A 135 22.91 -1.01 3.63
C CYS A 135 23.63 0.29 3.25
N THR A 136 24.56 0.21 2.29
CA THR A 136 25.32 1.37 1.80
C THR A 136 24.54 2.20 0.76
N THR A 137 23.57 1.60 0.06
CA THR A 137 22.78 2.27 -0.98
C THR A 137 21.28 2.27 -0.66
N ASN A 138 20.58 3.29 -1.13
CA ASN A 138 19.12 3.37 -1.04
C ASN A 138 18.42 2.21 -1.74
N TYR A 139 18.99 1.72 -2.84
CA TYR A 139 18.48 0.54 -3.53
C TYR A 139 18.51 -0.70 -2.63
N SER A 140 19.65 -1.00 -2.01
CA SER A 140 19.80 -2.14 -1.09
C SER A 140 18.92 -2.00 0.15
N ARG A 141 18.79 -0.78 0.68
CA ARG A 141 17.91 -0.49 1.83
C ARG A 141 16.44 -0.75 1.53
N ASN A 142 16.00 -0.48 0.30
CA ASN A 142 14.61 -0.62 -0.13
C ASN A 142 14.31 -1.94 -0.85
N LYS A 143 15.22 -2.92 -0.79
CA LYS A 143 14.92 -4.30 -1.21
C LYS A 143 13.68 -4.81 -0.49
N PRO A 144 12.84 -5.67 -1.13
CA PRO A 144 11.56 -6.09 -0.58
C PRO A 144 11.61 -6.56 0.87
N LEU A 145 12.50 -7.51 1.19
CA LEU A 145 12.65 -8.04 2.55
C LEU A 145 13.07 -6.96 3.57
N ASN A 146 14.11 -6.18 3.26
CA ASN A 146 14.59 -5.11 4.13
C ASN A 146 13.51 -4.07 4.41
N ARG A 147 12.74 -3.71 3.38
CA ARG A 147 11.61 -2.78 3.48
C ARG A 147 10.50 -3.36 4.35
N MET A 148 10.11 -4.62 4.15
CA MET A 148 9.05 -5.27 4.92
C MET A 148 9.42 -5.39 6.40
N MET A 149 10.65 -5.84 6.70
CA MET A 149 11.17 -5.92 8.06
C MET A 149 11.20 -4.55 8.74
N ARG A 150 11.61 -3.50 8.02
CA ARG A 150 11.58 -2.12 8.55
C ARG A 150 10.16 -1.64 8.84
N ILE A 151 9.23 -1.83 7.91
CA ILE A 151 7.82 -1.48 8.07
C ILE A 151 7.21 -2.18 9.30
N ALA A 152 7.58 -3.44 9.53
CA ALA A 152 7.12 -4.20 10.69
C ALA A 152 7.73 -3.68 12.00
N ASN A 153 9.03 -3.34 12.01
CA ASN A 153 9.68 -2.77 13.20
C ASN A 153 9.15 -1.37 13.57
N GLU A 154 8.68 -0.59 12.60
CA GLU A 154 8.06 0.72 12.83
C GLU A 154 6.64 0.61 13.42
N ASP A 155 6.01 -0.57 13.35
CA ASP A 155 4.66 -0.80 13.84
C ASP A 155 4.68 -1.54 15.19
N PRO A 156 4.36 -0.85 16.31
CA PRO A 156 4.36 -1.48 17.64
C PRO A 156 3.24 -2.52 17.82
N SER A 157 2.23 -2.52 16.94
CA SER A 157 1.14 -3.52 16.95
C SER A 157 1.43 -4.76 16.12
N PHE A 158 2.56 -4.79 15.40
CA PHE A 158 2.92 -5.91 14.56
C PHE A 158 3.18 -7.17 15.39
N SER A 159 2.38 -8.19 15.16
CA SER A 159 2.46 -9.51 15.77
C SER A 159 2.34 -10.59 14.70
N PHE A 160 2.89 -11.77 15.00
CA PHE A 160 2.87 -12.95 14.13
C PHE A 160 1.56 -13.72 14.31
#